data_AF-A0A953CQ49-F1
#
_entry.id   AF-A0A953CQ49-F1
#
_cell.length_a   1.000
_cell.length_b   1.000
_cell.length_c   1.000
_cell.angle_alpha   90.00
_cell.angle_beta   90.00
_cell.angle_gamma   90.00
#
_symmetry.space_group_name_H-M   'P 1'
#
loop_
_entity.id
_entity.type
_entity.pdbx_description
1 polymer ?
#
loop_
_entity_poly.entity_id
_entity_poly.type
_entity_poly.pdbx_seq_one_letter_code
_entity_poly.pdbx_strand_id
1 'polypeptide(L)'
;MIDQLVKRFDYLERDIQVVTYVLIVFFLILACRAAVLISEGDYNELWILIAPTITILAALLVASASNRLIVNDRINRMNDQNQEIIRTTHHLIAICKDLDGKIYYVKLLLSDNSTRPSFILDKIATSIEDRYEVLLERDAFKYLPGNCVDIITRISGTIYGIRMLAEGVKHITRANPLLPLKMGAEKSGNDQIISQLDKLLDDIESLVNELFKLRESIESK
;
A
#
# COMPACT_ATOMS: atom_id res chain seq x y z
N MET A 1 -11.04 -12.44 0.47
CA MET A 1 -11.94 -11.66 1.35
C MET A 1 -12.35 -10.32 0.71
N ILE A 2 -11.41 -9.57 0.14
CA ILE A 2 -11.69 -8.30 -0.57
C ILE A 2 -12.59 -8.52 -1.82
N ASP A 3 -12.29 -9.51 -2.67
CA ASP A 3 -13.13 -9.81 -3.85
C ASP A 3 -14.57 -10.23 -3.51
N GLN A 4 -14.77 -10.84 -2.34
CA GLN A 4 -16.10 -11.21 -1.87
C GLN A 4 -16.88 -9.98 -1.38
N LEU A 5 -16.21 -9.00 -0.78
CA LEU A 5 -16.80 -7.73 -0.39
C LEU A 5 -17.16 -6.89 -1.62
N VAL A 6 -16.26 -6.78 -2.60
CA VAL A 6 -16.52 -6.04 -3.86
C VAL A 6 -17.70 -6.66 -4.61
N LYS A 7 -17.71 -7.97 -4.82
CA LYS A 7 -18.85 -8.66 -5.43
C LYS A 7 -20.15 -8.41 -4.67
N ARG A 8 -20.12 -8.42 -3.34
CA ARG A 8 -21.31 -8.18 -2.50
C ARG A 8 -21.84 -6.75 -2.67
N PHE A 9 -20.97 -5.75 -2.81
CA PHE A 9 -21.37 -4.38 -3.11
C PHE A 9 -21.97 -4.25 -4.51
N ASP A 10 -21.36 -4.87 -5.51
CA ASP A 10 -21.88 -4.86 -6.88
C ASP A 10 -23.28 -5.51 -6.96
N TYR A 11 -23.50 -6.60 -6.22
CA TYR A 11 -24.82 -7.21 -6.09
C TYR A 11 -25.83 -6.28 -5.40
N LEU A 12 -25.46 -5.65 -4.29
CA LEU A 12 -26.34 -4.71 -3.56
C LEU A 12 -26.70 -3.49 -4.40
N GLU A 13 -25.74 -2.93 -5.14
CA GLU A 13 -25.96 -1.79 -6.04
C GLU A 13 -26.91 -2.18 -7.19
N ARG A 14 -26.68 -3.34 -7.80
CA ARG A 14 -27.58 -3.89 -8.83
C ARG A 14 -28.99 -4.11 -8.29
N ASP A 15 -29.12 -4.70 -7.12
CA ASP A 15 -30.42 -5.02 -6.54
C ASP A 15 -31.20 -3.72 -6.18
N ILE A 16 -30.52 -2.69 -5.67
CA ILE A 16 -31.12 -1.36 -5.42
C ILE A 16 -31.56 -0.71 -6.73
N GLN A 17 -30.75 -0.79 -7.80
CA GLN A 17 -31.13 -0.27 -9.11
C GLN A 17 -32.38 -0.98 -9.64
N VAL A 18 -32.43 -2.32 -9.57
CA VAL A 18 -33.59 -3.11 -10.00
C VAL A 18 -34.84 -2.73 -9.20
N VAL A 19 -34.75 -2.63 -7.87
CA VAL A 19 -35.86 -2.20 -7.01
C VAL A 19 -36.31 -0.79 -7.39
N THR A 20 -35.39 0.13 -7.67
CA THR A 20 -35.70 1.49 -8.09
C THR A 20 -36.46 1.49 -9.43
N TYR A 21 -36.02 0.72 -10.42
CA TYR A 21 -36.73 0.59 -11.69
C TYR A 21 -38.13 0.01 -11.54
N VAL A 22 -38.28 -1.05 -10.72
CA VAL A 22 -39.58 -1.65 -10.43
C VAL A 22 -40.53 -0.63 -9.78
N LEU A 23 -40.05 0.14 -8.81
CA LEU A 23 -40.84 1.20 -8.15
C LEU A 23 -41.23 2.32 -9.11
N ILE A 24 -40.35 2.72 -10.03
CA ILE A 24 -40.66 3.71 -11.07
C ILE A 24 -41.77 3.19 -11.99
N VAL A 25 -41.71 1.92 -12.41
CA VAL A 25 -42.76 1.30 -13.24
C VAL A 25 -44.09 1.27 -12.50
N PHE A 26 -44.11 0.87 -11.22
CA PHE A 26 -45.33 0.91 -10.41
C PHE A 26 -45.89 2.33 -10.25
N PHE A 27 -45.02 3.32 -10.06
CA PHE A 27 -45.43 4.72 -10.00
C PHE A 27 -46.07 5.18 -11.31
N LEU A 28 -45.50 4.80 -12.47
CA LEU A 28 -46.07 5.11 -13.78
C LEU A 28 -47.44 4.46 -14.00
N ILE A 29 -47.63 3.21 -13.55
CA ILE A 29 -48.92 2.52 -13.62
C ILE A 29 -49.98 3.27 -12.79
N LEU A 30 -49.63 3.70 -11.57
CA LEU A 30 -50.53 4.50 -10.73
C LEU A 30 -50.84 5.87 -11.36
N ALA A 31 -49.85 6.52 -11.95
CA ALA A 31 -50.04 7.80 -12.65
C ALA A 31 -50.98 7.64 -13.86
N CYS A 32 -50.84 6.56 -14.65
CA CYS A 32 -51.76 6.24 -15.73
C CYS A 32 -53.18 5.97 -15.21
N ARG A 33 -53.33 5.20 -14.12
CA ARG A 33 -54.66 4.93 -13.53
C ARG A 33 -55.31 6.22 -13.02
N ALA A 34 -54.54 7.09 -12.36
CA ALA A 34 -55.01 8.39 -11.92
C ALA A 34 -55.47 9.27 -13.11
N ALA A 35 -54.72 9.28 -14.21
CA ALA A 35 -55.11 10.03 -15.42
C ALA A 35 -56.43 9.55 -16.03
N VAL A 36 -56.66 8.23 -16.06
CA VAL A 36 -57.93 7.64 -16.52
C VAL A 36 -59.08 8.06 -15.60
N LEU A 37 -58.91 7.97 -14.27
CA LEU A 37 -59.96 8.35 -13.32
C LEU A 37 -60.32 9.84 -13.38
N ILE A 38 -59.33 10.71 -13.61
CA ILE A 38 -59.57 12.14 -13.85
C ILE A 38 -60.41 12.33 -15.12
N SER A 39 -60.13 11.57 -16.18
CA SER A 39 -60.89 11.66 -17.44
C SER A 39 -62.33 11.15 -17.31
N GLU A 40 -62.57 10.17 -16.44
CA GLU A 40 -63.89 9.59 -16.15
C GLU A 40 -64.68 10.42 -15.12
N GLY A 41 -64.03 11.36 -14.43
CA GLY A 41 -64.65 12.24 -13.44
C GLY A 41 -64.93 11.59 -12.08
N ASP A 42 -64.34 10.42 -11.80
CA ASP A 42 -64.55 9.69 -10.55
C ASP A 42 -63.50 10.04 -9.48
N TYR A 43 -63.77 11.12 -8.75
CA TYR A 43 -62.86 11.65 -7.73
C TYR A 43 -62.82 10.82 -6.44
N ASN A 44 -63.78 9.91 -6.22
CA ASN A 44 -63.80 9.08 -5.00
C ASN A 44 -62.74 7.98 -5.05
N GLU A 45 -62.52 7.35 -6.21
CA GLU A 45 -61.46 6.35 -6.38
C GLU A 45 -60.04 6.95 -6.32
N LEU A 46 -59.89 8.25 -6.62
CA LEU A 46 -58.62 8.97 -6.53
C LEU A 46 -58.03 8.99 -5.12
N TRP A 47 -58.88 9.09 -4.09
CA TRP A 47 -58.44 9.06 -2.68
C TRP A 47 -57.83 7.71 -2.30
N ILE A 48 -58.30 6.62 -2.92
CA ILE A 48 -57.80 5.26 -2.66
C ILE A 48 -56.37 5.10 -3.21
N LEU A 49 -56.01 5.83 -4.27
CA LEU A 49 -54.67 5.80 -4.87
C LEU A 49 -53.60 6.52 -4.03
N ILE A 50 -53.98 7.36 -3.04
CA ILE A 50 -53.01 8.11 -2.24
C ILE A 50 -52.13 7.18 -1.40
N ALA A 51 -52.72 6.19 -0.72
CA ALA A 51 -51.99 5.26 0.12
C ALA A 51 -50.86 4.51 -0.63
N PRO A 52 -51.12 3.82 -1.77
CA PRO A 52 -50.05 3.14 -2.50
C PRO A 52 -49.03 4.11 -3.12
N THR A 53 -49.46 5.32 -3.51
CA THR A 53 -48.55 6.36 -4.03
C THR A 53 -47.56 6.82 -2.96
N ILE A 54 -48.03 7.05 -1.73
CA ILE A 54 -47.15 7.40 -0.59
C ILE A 54 -46.18 6.25 -0.30
N THR A 55 -46.63 5.00 -0.32
CA THR A 55 -45.75 3.84 -0.08
C THR A 55 -44.64 3.74 -1.13
N ILE A 56 -44.95 3.95 -2.40
CA ILE A 56 -43.96 3.91 -3.49
C ILE A 56 -42.99 5.10 -3.40
N LEU A 57 -43.49 6.30 -3.09
CA LEU A 57 -42.65 7.48 -2.84
C LEU A 57 -41.69 7.26 -1.66
N ALA A 58 -42.19 6.73 -0.55
CA ALA A 58 -41.37 6.40 0.61
C ALA A 58 -40.31 5.35 0.26
N ALA A 59 -40.67 4.31 -0.49
CA ALA A 59 -39.74 3.27 -0.92
C ALA A 59 -38.66 3.82 -1.89
N LEU A 60 -39.01 4.72 -2.80
CA LEU A 60 -38.05 5.41 -3.68
C LEU A 60 -37.09 6.30 -2.89
N LEU A 61 -37.61 7.02 -1.89
CA LEU A 61 -36.78 7.85 -1.02
C LEU A 61 -35.78 6.98 -0.23
N VAL A 62 -36.23 5.87 0.34
CA VAL A 62 -35.34 4.90 1.01
C VAL A 62 -34.31 4.34 0.04
N ALA A 63 -34.71 3.88 -1.16
CA ALA A 63 -33.79 3.33 -2.15
C ALA A 63 -32.71 4.35 -2.57
N SER A 64 -33.10 5.61 -2.82
CA SER A 64 -32.15 6.67 -3.16
C SER A 64 -31.19 7.02 -2.01
N ALA A 65 -31.68 7.06 -0.76
CA ALA A 65 -30.87 7.29 0.41
C ALA A 65 -29.87 6.14 0.64
N SER A 66 -30.32 4.90 0.50
CA SER A 66 -29.47 3.71 0.56
C SER A 66 -28.40 3.71 -0.52
N ASN A 67 -28.74 4.05 -1.76
CA ASN A 67 -27.78 4.15 -2.85
C ASN A 67 -26.69 5.21 -2.53
N ARG A 68 -27.10 6.39 -2.06
CA ARG A 68 -26.16 7.44 -1.66
C ARG A 68 -25.24 7.01 -0.53
N LEU A 69 -25.76 6.30 0.47
CA LEU A 69 -24.95 5.78 1.58
C LEU A 69 -23.93 4.74 1.12
N ILE A 70 -24.32 3.82 0.22
CA ILE A 70 -23.42 2.80 -0.32
C ILE A 70 -22.30 3.43 -1.15
N VAL A 71 -22.65 4.39 -2.02
CA VAL A 71 -21.65 5.13 -2.82
C VAL A 71 -20.68 5.90 -1.92
N ASN A 72 -21.20 6.62 -0.92
CA ASN A 72 -20.36 7.35 0.02
C ASN A 72 -19.44 6.42 0.85
N ASP A 73 -19.96 5.30 1.34
CA ASP A 73 -19.17 4.33 2.11
C ASP A 73 -18.08 3.69 1.23
N ARG A 74 -18.37 3.40 -0.04
CA ARG A 74 -17.38 2.94 -1.02
C ARG A 74 -16.27 3.98 -1.23
N ILE A 75 -16.63 5.25 -1.45
CA ILE A 75 -15.67 6.35 -1.63
C ILE A 75 -14.79 6.49 -0.38
N ASN A 76 -15.39 6.49 0.81
CA ASN A 76 -14.65 6.63 2.07
C ASN A 76 -13.68 5.46 2.28
N ARG A 77 -14.13 4.22 2.08
CA ARG A 77 -13.25 3.04 2.21
C ARG A 77 -12.12 3.04 1.19
N MET A 78 -12.38 3.44 -0.06
CA MET A 78 -11.32 3.60 -1.06
C MET A 78 -10.31 4.68 -0.66
N ASN A 79 -10.80 5.80 -0.11
CA ASN A 79 -9.92 6.87 0.37
C ASN A 79 -9.07 6.43 1.56
N ASP A 80 -9.67 5.72 2.53
CA ASP A 80 -8.95 5.15 3.68
C ASP A 80 -7.86 4.17 3.22
N GLN A 81 -8.19 3.30 2.26
CA GLN A 81 -7.22 2.37 1.65
C GLN A 81 -6.09 3.11 0.93
N ASN A 82 -6.40 4.12 0.12
CA ASN A 82 -5.41 4.92 -0.58
C ASN A 82 -4.49 5.63 0.41
N GLN A 83 -5.04 6.18 1.49
CA GLN A 83 -4.27 6.85 2.54
C GLN A 83 -3.37 5.85 3.29
N GLU A 84 -3.85 4.64 3.56
CA GLU A 84 -3.05 3.57 4.16
C GLU A 84 -1.87 3.18 3.24
N ILE A 85 -2.12 3.00 1.94
CA ILE A 85 -1.06 2.68 0.97
C ILE A 85 -0.03 3.82 0.88
N ILE A 86 -0.47 5.07 0.81
CA ILE A 86 0.43 6.24 0.78
C ILE A 86 1.27 6.30 2.06
N ARG A 87 0.67 6.08 3.23
CA ARG A 87 1.39 6.08 4.50
C ARG A 87 2.43 4.96 4.56
N THR A 88 2.06 3.75 4.18
CA THR A 88 2.95 2.59 4.17
C THR A 88 4.08 2.78 3.16
N THR A 89 3.79 3.17 1.92
CA THR A 89 4.82 3.45 0.90
C THR A 89 5.76 4.56 1.32
N HIS A 90 5.25 5.65 1.90
CA HIS A 90 6.09 6.73 2.41
C HIS A 90 7.04 6.25 3.53
N HIS A 91 6.52 5.44 4.45
CA HIS A 91 7.33 4.84 5.51
C HIS A 91 8.44 3.94 4.94
N LEU A 92 8.10 3.09 3.98
CA LEU A 92 9.06 2.20 3.30
C LEU A 92 10.11 2.98 2.50
N ILE A 93 9.74 4.06 1.81
CA ILE A 93 10.70 4.92 1.11
C ILE A 93 11.68 5.55 2.10
N ALA A 94 11.20 6.02 3.26
CA ALA A 94 12.06 6.59 4.28
C ALA A 94 13.06 5.55 4.82
N ILE A 95 12.62 4.31 5.03
CA ILE A 95 13.49 3.20 5.44
C ILE A 95 14.53 2.89 4.35
N CYS A 96 14.11 2.79 3.09
CA CYS A 96 15.03 2.51 1.99
C CYS A 96 16.11 3.59 1.85
N LYS A 97 15.76 4.87 2.01
CA LYS A 97 16.73 5.98 2.01
C LYS A 97 17.68 5.95 3.20
N ASP A 98 17.21 5.55 4.39
CA ASP A 98 18.06 5.34 5.57
C ASP A 98 19.04 4.16 5.34
N LEU A 99 18.56 3.07 4.75
CA LEU A 99 19.39 1.91 4.38
C LEU A 99 20.46 2.29 3.35
N ASP A 100 20.08 3.00 2.29
CA ASP A 100 20.98 3.50 1.25
C ASP A 100 22.15 4.30 1.86
N GLY A 101 21.84 5.28 2.71
CA GLY A 101 22.87 6.09 3.38
C GLY A 101 23.80 5.28 4.29
N LYS A 102 23.27 4.27 4.99
CA LYS A 102 24.08 3.39 5.86
C LYS A 102 24.95 2.43 5.07
N ILE A 103 24.44 1.83 4.00
CA ILE A 103 25.19 0.91 3.13
C ILE A 103 26.28 1.68 2.39
N TYR A 104 25.97 2.89 1.93
CA TYR A 104 26.96 3.80 1.35
C TYR A 104 28.08 4.14 2.35
N TYR A 105 27.74 4.33 3.63
CA TYR A 105 28.76 4.51 4.68
C TYR A 105 29.64 3.28 4.85
N VAL A 106 29.07 2.06 4.82
CA VAL A 106 29.84 0.80 4.85
C VAL A 106 30.77 0.69 3.64
N LYS A 107 30.30 1.01 2.44
CA LYS A 107 31.15 1.06 1.23
C LYS A 107 32.34 2.01 1.41
N LEU A 108 32.10 3.21 1.95
CA LEU A 108 33.16 4.18 2.22
C LEU A 108 34.15 3.70 3.27
N LEU A 109 33.71 2.95 4.29
CA LEU A 109 34.59 2.34 5.29
C LEU A 109 35.55 1.32 4.68
N LEU A 110 35.06 0.51 3.73
CA LEU A 110 35.81 -0.57 3.07
C LEU A 110 36.73 -0.08 1.94
N SER A 111 36.52 1.14 1.46
CA SER A 111 37.34 1.74 0.41
C SER A 111 38.76 2.07 0.91
N ASP A 112 39.78 1.82 0.09
CA ASP A 112 41.22 1.88 0.42
C ASP A 112 41.74 3.19 1.07
N ASN A 113 40.96 4.28 1.02
CA ASN A 113 41.33 5.61 1.54
C ASN A 113 40.57 6.03 2.81
N SER A 114 39.87 5.12 3.49
CA SER A 114 39.03 5.48 4.63
C SER A 114 39.86 5.66 5.92
N THR A 115 39.80 6.87 6.50
CA THR A 115 40.27 7.19 7.86
C THR A 115 39.17 6.97 8.91
N ARG A 116 38.07 6.32 8.52
CA ARG A 116 36.87 6.22 9.34
C ARG A 116 37.01 5.09 10.37
N PRO A 117 36.48 5.28 11.58
CA PRO A 117 36.62 4.31 12.65
C PRO A 117 35.85 3.01 12.35
N SER A 118 36.60 1.90 12.35
CA SER A 118 36.09 0.54 12.13
C SER A 118 35.18 0.04 13.26
N PHE A 119 35.33 0.56 14.48
CA PHE A 119 34.49 0.16 15.63
C PHE A 119 33.01 0.53 15.47
N ILE A 120 32.68 1.48 14.58
CA ILE A 120 31.28 1.90 14.31
C ILE A 120 30.54 0.88 13.44
N LEU A 121 31.27 0.01 12.73
CA LEU A 121 30.71 -0.93 11.75
C LEU A 121 29.69 -1.90 12.37
N ASP A 122 29.96 -2.41 13.57
CA ASP A 122 29.04 -3.30 14.31
C ASP A 122 27.69 -2.63 14.58
N LYS A 123 27.73 -1.36 15.02
CA LYS A 123 26.52 -0.58 15.31
C LYS A 123 25.73 -0.25 14.03
N ILE A 124 26.43 0.06 12.95
CA ILE A 124 25.80 0.34 11.66
C ILE A 124 25.20 -0.92 11.07
N ALA A 125 25.91 -2.05 11.09
CA ALA A 125 25.42 -3.32 10.57
C ALA A 125 24.16 -3.79 11.31
N THR A 126 24.17 -3.73 12.65
CA THR A 126 22.97 -4.00 13.46
C THR A 126 21.81 -3.08 13.05
N SER A 127 22.08 -1.78 12.89
CA SER A 127 21.06 -0.82 12.50
C SER A 127 20.59 -0.95 11.03
N ILE A 128 21.36 -1.58 10.14
CA ILE A 128 20.94 -1.93 8.78
C ILE A 128 19.96 -3.10 8.85
N GLU A 129 20.28 -4.13 9.63
CA GLU A 129 19.41 -5.29 9.78
C GLU A 129 18.09 -4.94 10.48
N ASP A 130 18.13 -4.20 11.58
CA ASP A 130 16.92 -3.73 12.27
C ASP A 130 15.98 -2.99 11.30
N ARG A 131 16.54 -2.18 10.39
CA ARG A 131 15.77 -1.44 9.38
C ARG A 131 15.25 -2.34 8.27
N TYR A 132 16.02 -3.36 7.90
CA TYR A 132 15.60 -4.37 6.95
C TYR A 132 14.46 -5.23 7.49
N GLU A 133 14.48 -5.59 8.77
CA GLU A 133 13.38 -6.33 9.42
C GLU A 133 12.06 -5.55 9.36
N VAL A 134 12.11 -4.21 9.48
CA VAL A 134 10.91 -3.37 9.31
C VAL A 134 10.36 -3.45 7.88
N LEU A 135 11.20 -3.63 6.86
CA LEU A 135 10.73 -3.88 5.48
C LEU A 135 10.00 -5.23 5.34
N LEU A 136 10.26 -6.18 6.25
CA LEU A 136 9.64 -7.50 6.28
C LEU A 136 8.35 -7.56 7.12
N GLU A 137 7.85 -6.44 7.63
CA GLU A 137 6.60 -6.40 8.38
C GLU A 137 5.41 -6.81 7.51
N ARG A 138 4.48 -7.58 8.09
CA ARG A 138 3.29 -8.10 7.39
C ARG A 138 2.44 -7.01 6.74
N ASP A 139 2.39 -5.84 7.37
CA ASP A 139 1.56 -4.72 6.91
C ASP A 139 2.12 -4.09 5.62
N ALA A 140 3.44 -4.16 5.40
CA ALA A 140 4.07 -3.74 4.16
C ALA A 140 3.68 -4.65 2.99
N PHE A 141 3.72 -5.97 3.19
CA PHE A 141 3.44 -6.95 2.12
C PHE A 141 2.01 -6.95 1.60
N LYS A 142 1.05 -6.43 2.38
CA LYS A 142 -0.36 -6.37 1.97
C LYS A 142 -0.59 -5.51 0.72
N TYR A 143 0.25 -4.51 0.51
CA TYR A 143 0.06 -3.48 -0.53
C TYR A 143 1.21 -3.37 -1.52
N LEU A 144 2.28 -4.15 -1.34
CA LEU A 144 3.45 -4.13 -2.21
C LEU A 144 3.24 -4.95 -3.49
N PRO A 145 3.70 -4.47 -4.65
CA PRO A 145 3.73 -5.27 -5.86
C PRO A 145 4.79 -6.37 -5.76
N GLY A 146 4.60 -7.47 -6.49
CA GLY A 146 5.51 -8.62 -6.47
C GLY A 146 6.97 -8.24 -6.74
N ASN A 147 7.20 -7.29 -7.66
CA ASN A 147 8.54 -6.78 -7.96
C ASN A 147 9.26 -6.22 -6.72
N CYS A 148 8.55 -5.49 -5.84
CA CYS A 148 9.15 -4.98 -4.61
C CYS A 148 9.52 -6.12 -3.65
N VAL A 149 8.66 -7.13 -3.55
CA VAL A 149 8.90 -8.32 -2.71
C VAL A 149 10.12 -9.10 -3.18
N ASP A 150 10.28 -9.26 -4.50
CA ASP A 150 11.42 -9.94 -5.10
C ASP A 150 12.73 -9.19 -4.81
N ILE A 151 12.72 -7.85 -4.89
CA ILE A 151 13.88 -7.03 -4.54
C ILE A 151 14.22 -7.17 -3.05
N ILE A 152 13.22 -7.03 -2.16
CA ILE A 152 13.41 -7.18 -0.70
C ILE A 152 13.99 -8.56 -0.35
N THR A 153 13.55 -9.61 -1.04
CA THR A 153 14.06 -10.97 -0.84
C THR A 153 15.49 -11.11 -1.37
N ARG A 154 15.80 -10.50 -2.52
CA ARG A 154 17.13 -10.54 -3.14
C ARG A 154 18.21 -9.85 -2.30
N ILE A 155 17.90 -8.70 -1.70
CA ILE A 155 18.86 -7.93 -0.89
C ILE A 155 19.20 -8.57 0.46
N SER A 156 18.38 -9.52 0.93
CA SER A 156 18.52 -10.19 2.23
C SER A 156 19.94 -10.74 2.46
N GLY A 157 20.46 -11.51 1.51
CA GLY A 157 21.75 -12.18 1.64
C GLY A 157 22.91 -11.20 1.80
N THR A 158 22.89 -10.08 1.08
CA THR A 158 23.93 -9.05 1.19
C THR A 158 23.83 -8.30 2.51
N ILE A 159 22.60 -8.01 3.00
CA ILE A 159 22.37 -7.36 4.29
C ILE A 159 22.89 -8.21 5.45
N TYR A 160 22.57 -9.51 5.46
CA TYR A 160 23.14 -10.43 6.46
C TYR A 160 24.67 -10.57 6.31
N GLY A 161 25.18 -10.52 5.07
CA GLY A 161 26.61 -10.50 4.79
C GLY A 161 27.34 -9.32 5.44
N ILE A 162 26.72 -8.12 5.45
CA ILE A 162 27.28 -6.93 6.13
C ILE A 162 27.41 -7.17 7.64
N ARG A 163 26.43 -7.81 8.28
CA ARG A 163 26.51 -8.17 9.71
C ARG A 163 27.61 -9.18 9.98
N MET A 164 27.68 -10.25 9.20
CA MET A 164 28.74 -11.26 9.37
C MET A 164 30.13 -10.66 9.22
N LEU A 165 30.29 -9.73 8.27
CA LEU A 165 31.54 -8.97 8.10
C LEU A 165 31.82 -8.09 9.32
N ALA A 166 30.81 -7.39 9.85
CA ALA A 166 30.97 -6.55 11.04
C ALA A 166 31.36 -7.36 12.29
N GLU A 167 30.75 -8.53 12.49
CA GLU A 167 31.10 -9.46 13.56
C GLU A 167 32.54 -9.97 13.41
N GLY A 168 32.94 -10.35 12.19
CA GLY A 168 34.34 -10.73 11.89
C GLY A 168 35.33 -9.61 12.21
N VAL A 169 35.03 -8.37 11.80
CA VAL A 169 35.83 -7.19 12.11
C VAL A 169 35.91 -6.94 13.62
N LYS A 170 34.79 -7.07 14.34
CA LYS A 170 34.74 -6.93 15.80
C LYS A 170 35.63 -7.95 16.50
N HIS A 171 35.66 -9.19 16.02
CA HIS A 171 36.55 -10.23 16.54
C HIS A 171 38.04 -9.89 16.31
N ILE A 172 38.40 -9.34 15.15
CA ILE A 172 39.78 -8.95 14.81
C ILE A 172 40.22 -7.70 15.60
N THR A 173 39.32 -6.73 15.78
CA THR A 173 39.62 -5.42 16.40
C THR A 173 39.54 -5.42 17.93
N ARG A 174 39.08 -6.51 18.58
CA ARG A 174 39.09 -6.66 20.05
C ARG A 174 40.47 -6.42 20.69
N ALA A 175 41.56 -6.70 19.97
CA ALA A 175 42.92 -6.47 20.44
C ALA A 175 43.43 -5.05 20.20
N ASN A 176 42.89 -4.32 19.22
CA ASN A 176 43.32 -2.95 18.86
C ASN A 176 42.15 -2.17 18.18
N PRO A 177 41.31 -1.47 18.94
CA PRO A 177 40.05 -0.88 18.44
C PRO A 177 40.22 0.38 17.57
N LEU A 178 41.41 0.99 17.57
CA LEU A 178 41.71 2.22 16.81
C LEU A 178 42.47 1.95 15.50
N LEU A 179 42.82 0.69 15.21
CA LEU A 179 43.47 0.39 13.94
C LEU A 179 42.46 0.55 12.80
N PRO A 180 42.77 1.35 11.76
CA PRO A 180 41.98 1.35 10.54
C PRO A 180 41.92 -0.08 10.01
N LEU A 181 40.79 -0.45 9.41
CA LEU A 181 40.63 -1.72 8.69
C LEU A 181 41.60 -1.74 7.51
N LYS A 182 42.87 -2.00 7.75
CA LYS A 182 43.74 -2.58 6.74
C LYS A 182 43.28 -4.03 6.65
N MET A 183 42.23 -4.26 5.86
CA MET A 183 41.94 -5.61 5.43
C MET A 183 43.21 -6.12 4.76
N GLY A 184 43.93 -7.03 5.43
CA GLY A 184 45.04 -7.77 4.83
C GLY A 184 44.56 -8.79 3.80
N ALA A 185 43.39 -8.57 3.21
CA ALA A 185 42.86 -9.35 2.11
C ALA A 185 43.51 -8.85 0.83
N GLU A 186 43.92 -9.78 -0.03
CA GLU A 186 44.28 -9.48 -1.42
C GLU A 186 43.27 -8.50 -2.02
N LYS A 187 43.73 -7.45 -2.72
CA LYS A 187 42.89 -6.40 -3.33
C LYS A 187 41.62 -6.94 -4.01
N SER A 188 41.70 -8.14 -4.60
CA SER A 188 40.57 -8.82 -5.27
C SER A 188 39.37 -9.09 -4.35
N GLY A 189 39.59 -9.45 -3.08
CA GLY A 189 38.51 -9.76 -2.14
C GLY A 189 37.73 -8.51 -1.70
N ASN A 190 38.44 -7.39 -1.56
CA ASN A 190 37.82 -6.11 -1.16
C ASN A 190 37.01 -5.50 -2.32
N ASP A 191 37.55 -5.57 -3.55
CA ASP A 191 36.85 -5.13 -4.77
C ASP A 191 35.55 -5.92 -5.00
N GLN A 192 35.56 -7.23 -4.70
CA GLN A 192 34.36 -8.06 -4.82
C GLN A 192 33.26 -7.65 -3.83
N ILE A 193 33.61 -7.37 -2.57
CA ILE A 193 32.65 -6.91 -1.55
C ILE A 193 32.09 -5.54 -1.93
N ILE A 194 32.94 -4.61 -2.38
CA ILE A 194 32.51 -3.28 -2.84
C ILE A 194 31.54 -3.41 -4.02
N SER A 195 31.80 -4.30 -4.99
CA SER A 195 30.89 -4.54 -6.11
C SER A 195 29.53 -5.11 -5.70
N GLN A 196 29.48 -5.90 -4.62
CA GLN A 196 28.23 -6.41 -4.07
C GLN A 196 27.44 -5.32 -3.35
N LEU A 197 28.13 -4.39 -2.66
CA LEU A 197 27.49 -3.22 -2.05
C LEU A 197 26.94 -2.27 -3.12
N ASP A 198 27.61 -2.12 -4.26
CA ASP A 198 27.10 -1.33 -5.38
C ASP A 198 25.81 -1.91 -5.95
N LYS A 199 25.78 -3.22 -6.20
CA LYS A 199 24.55 -3.91 -6.60
C LYS A 199 23.43 -3.77 -5.57
N LEU A 200 23.77 -3.79 -4.28
CA LEU A 200 22.81 -3.58 -3.20
C LEU A 200 22.23 -2.16 -3.20
N LEU A 201 23.06 -1.14 -3.45
CA LEU A 201 22.61 0.25 -3.58
C LEU A 201 21.69 0.39 -4.81
N ASP A 202 22.07 -0.17 -5.96
CA ASP A 202 21.24 -0.17 -7.18
C ASP A 202 19.89 -0.87 -6.96
N ASP A 203 19.88 -1.98 -6.21
CA ASP A 203 18.67 -2.71 -5.84
C ASP A 203 17.77 -1.89 -4.90
N ILE A 204 18.35 -1.18 -3.93
CA ILE A 204 17.60 -0.29 -3.02
C ILE A 204 17.04 0.91 -3.78
N GLU A 205 17.80 1.50 -4.70
CA GLU A 205 17.31 2.58 -5.56
C GLU A 205 16.16 2.08 -6.45
N SER A 206 16.29 0.88 -7.02
CA SER A 206 15.24 0.24 -7.78
C SER A 206 13.97 0.01 -6.94
N LEU A 207 14.12 -0.42 -5.68
CA LEU A 207 13.00 -0.56 -4.75
C LEU A 207 12.32 0.79 -4.46
N VAL A 208 13.10 1.86 -4.24
CA VAL A 208 12.57 3.21 -4.06
C VAL A 208 11.79 3.67 -5.28
N ASN A 209 12.31 3.44 -6.48
CA ASN A 209 11.65 3.80 -7.74
C ASN A 209 10.32 3.05 -7.93
N GLU A 210 10.26 1.75 -7.62
CA GLU A 210 9.01 0.98 -7.67
C GLU A 210 7.99 1.47 -6.62
N LEU A 211 8.44 1.84 -5.42
CA LEU A 211 7.57 2.45 -4.41
C LEU A 211 7.03 3.83 -4.84
N PHE A 212 7.83 4.64 -5.55
CA PHE A 212 7.37 5.89 -6.13
C PHE A 212 6.33 5.66 -7.25
N LYS A 213 6.56 4.70 -8.14
CA LYS A 213 5.58 4.32 -9.17
C LYS A 213 4.26 3.87 -8.54
N LEU A 214 4.31 3.08 -7.46
CA LEU A 214 3.11 2.67 -6.72
C LEU A 214 2.37 3.89 -6.19
N ARG A 215 3.07 4.85 -5.57
CA ARG A 215 2.48 6.08 -5.05
C ARG A 215 1.87 6.95 -6.16
N GLU A 216 2.58 7.18 -7.25
CA GLU A 216 2.09 7.97 -8.40
C GLU A 216 0.86 7.34 -9.04
N SER A 217 0.78 6.00 -9.09
CA SER A 217 -0.39 5.27 -9.61
C SER A 217 -1.66 5.47 -8.78
N ILE A 218 -1.52 5.94 -7.53
CA ILE A 218 -2.62 6.24 -6.60
C ILE A 218 -2.96 7.72 -6.65
N GLU A 219 -1.96 8.61 -6.71
CA GLU A 219 -2.17 10.06 -6.81
C GLU A 219 -2.72 10.50 -8.18
N SER A 220 -2.53 9.70 -9.23
CA SER A 220 -3.06 9.96 -10.58
C SER A 220 -4.49 9.46 -10.83
N LYS A 221 -5.13 8.81 -9.85
CA LYS A 221 -6.52 8.32 -9.90
C LYS A 221 -7.47 9.23 -9.14
#